data_AF-A0A6P0TGH5-F1
#
_entry.id   AF-A0A6P0TGH5-F1
#
_cell.length_a   1.000
_cell.length_b   1.000
_cell.length_c   1.000
_cell.angle_alpha   90.00
_cell.angle_beta   90.00
_cell.angle_gamma   90.00
#
_symmetry.space_group_name_H-M   'P 1'
#
loop_
_entity.id
_entity.type
_entity.pdbx_description
1 polymer ?
#
loop_
_entity_poly.entity_id
_entity_poly.type
_entity_poly.pdbx_seq_one_letter_code
_entity_poly.pdbx_strand_id
1 'polypeptide(L)' 'MIQAETLELLEWSRLCQQLSTFAATKLGMLAARRLVIPANKDESLALLAQTREMVYLETTLTPGLQFS' A
#
# COMPACT_ATOMS: atom_id res chain seq x y z
N MET A 1 8.99 22.09 -2.69
CA MET A 1 10.17 21.84 -1.82
C MET A 1 9.74 21.38 -0.43
N ILE A 2 8.79 22.05 0.25
CA ILE A 2 8.32 21.68 1.62
C ILE A 2 7.93 20.20 1.78
N GLN A 3 7.21 19.60 0.81
CA GLN A 3 6.75 18.22 0.94
C GLN A 3 7.90 17.21 0.98
N ALA A 4 8.93 17.37 0.15
CA ALA A 4 10.05 16.43 0.10
C ALA A 4 10.85 16.44 1.40
N GLU A 5 11.13 17.62 1.94
CA GLU A 5 11.79 17.82 3.24
C GLU A 5 10.96 17.23 4.39
N THR A 6 9.63 17.43 4.33
CA THR A 6 8.71 16.83 5.32
C THR A 6 8.77 15.31 5.29
N LEU A 7 8.80 14.71 4.10
CA LEU A 7 8.88 13.25 3.96
C LEU A 7 10.23 12.68 4.37
N GLU A 8 11.31 13.43 4.16
CA GLU A 8 12.62 13.07 4.68
C GLU A 8 12.61 13.06 6.21
N LEU A 9 12.07 14.10 6.84
CA LEU A 9 11.94 14.20 8.30
C LEU A 9 11.08 13.07 8.89
N LEU A 10 10.03 12.67 8.19
CA LEU A 10 9.16 11.54 8.57
C LEU A 10 9.76 10.16 8.24
N GLU A 11 11.01 10.11 7.74
CA GLU A 11 11.69 8.88 7.31
C GLU A 11 10.89 8.07 6.28
N TRP A 12 10.20 8.73 5.34
CA TRP A 12 9.30 8.08 4.38
C TRP A 12 9.94 6.92 3.60
N SER A 13 11.20 7.08 3.18
CA SER A 13 11.97 6.04 2.49
C SER A 13 12.16 4.78 3.36
N ARG A 14 12.44 4.98 4.66
CA ARG A 14 12.59 3.89 5.63
C ARG A 14 11.27 3.16 5.84
N LEU A 15 10.17 3.91 5.98
CA LEU A 15 8.83 3.33 6.05
C LEU A 15 8.53 2.48 4.80
N CYS A 16 8.79 3.00 3.60
CA CYS A 16 8.59 2.27 2.34
C CYS A 16 9.43 0.98 2.28
N GLN A 17 10.66 1.01 2.80
CA GLN A 17 11.52 -0.17 2.90
C GLN A 17 10.92 -1.24 3.83
N GLN A 18 10.38 -0.85 4.99
CA GLN A 18 9.71 -1.75 5.92
C GLN A 18 8.40 -2.29 5.33
N LEU A 19 7.58 -1.44 4.71
CA LEU A 19 6.35 -1.85 4.06
C LEU A 19 6.59 -2.89 2.96
N SER A 20 7.72 -2.80 2.26
CA SER A 20 8.06 -3.76 1.21
C SER A 20 8.14 -5.21 1.68
N THR A 21 8.43 -5.48 2.97
CA THR A 21 8.52 -6.85 3.48
C THR A 21 7.16 -7.53 3.64
N PHE A 22 6.06 -6.76 3.59
CA PHE A 22 4.70 -7.31 3.66
C PHE A 22 4.16 -7.75 2.29
N ALA A 23 4.79 -7.32 1.19
CA ALA A 23 4.32 -7.67 -0.14
C ALA A 23 4.66 -9.13 -0.49
N ALA A 24 3.63 -9.91 -0.86
CA ALA A 24 3.78 -11.32 -1.17
C ALA A 24 4.50 -11.60 -2.51
N THR A 25 4.69 -10.59 -3.36
CA THR A 25 5.31 -10.75 -4.69
C THR A 25 6.51 -9.82 -4.87
N LYS A 26 7.49 -10.23 -5.69
CA LYS A 26 8.68 -9.40 -6.00
C LYS A 26 8.31 -8.05 -6.62
N LEU A 27 7.29 -8.02 -7.47
CA LEU A 27 6.77 -6.79 -8.05
C LEU A 27 6.15 -5.89 -6.99
N GLY A 28 5.36 -6.45 -6.07
CA GLY A 28 4.79 -5.71 -4.94
C GLY A 28 5.87 -5.15 -4.01
N MET A 29 6.93 -5.92 -3.73
CA MET A 29 8.08 -5.43 -2.94
C MET A 29 8.73 -4.21 -3.60
N LEU A 30 8.98 -4.27 -4.93
CA LEU A 30 9.58 -3.16 -5.67
C LEU A 30 8.67 -1.93 -5.71
N ALA A 31 7.36 -2.13 -5.89
CA ALA A 31 6.37 -1.05 -5.87
C ALA A 31 6.31 -0.36 -4.50
N ALA A 32 6.25 -1.13 -3.41
CA ALA A 32 6.21 -0.61 -2.04
C ALA A 32 7.47 0.19 -1.66
N ARG A 33 8.66 -0.21 -2.14
CA ARG A 33 9.90 0.55 -1.91
C ARG A 33 9.91 1.91 -2.60
N ARG A 34 9.13 2.08 -3.67
CA ARG A 34 9.08 3.29 -4.49
C ARG A 34 7.72 3.98 -4.35
N LEU A 35 7.05 3.82 -3.20
CA LEU A 35 5.72 4.38 -2.99
C LEU A 35 5.77 5.92 -3.09
N VAL A 36 4.95 6.46 -4.00
CA VAL A 36 4.80 7.91 -4.19
C VAL A 36 3.46 8.32 -3.60
N ILE A 37 3.44 9.46 -2.90
CA ILE A 37 2.19 10.05 -2.41
C ILE A 37 1.39 10.56 -3.62
N PRO A 38 0.11 10.19 -3.76
CA PRO A 38 -0.73 10.66 -4.87
C PRO A 38 -0.76 12.18 -4.95
N ALA A 39 -0.78 12.73 -6.16
CA ALA A 39 -0.67 14.17 -6.38
C ALA A 39 -1.97 14.91 -6.04
N ASN A 40 -3.10 14.20 -6.06
CA ASN A 40 -4.42 14.76 -5.81
C ASN A 40 -5.36 13.77 -5.10
N LYS A 41 -6.50 14.30 -4.66
CA LYS A 41 -7.52 13.55 -3.94
C LYS A 41 -8.15 12.46 -4.80
N ASP A 42 -8.36 12.71 -6.08
CA ASP A 42 -9.06 11.77 -6.97
C ASP A 42 -8.23 10.51 -7.20
N GLU A 43 -6.92 10.64 -7.41
CA GLU A 43 -5.99 9.52 -7.44
C GLU A 43 -6.02 8.72 -6.13
N SER A 44 -6.03 9.41 -4.99
CA SER A 44 -6.09 8.76 -3.67
C SER A 44 -7.39 7.97 -3.49
N LEU A 45 -8.52 8.51 -3.94
CA LEU A 45 -9.83 7.85 -3.88
C LEU A 45 -9.89 6.63 -4.82
N ALA A 46 -9.30 6.74 -6.01
CA ALA A 46 -9.20 5.62 -6.95
C ALA A 46 -8.38 4.45 -6.37
N LEU A 47 -7.23 4.75 -5.76
CA LEU A 47 -6.40 3.73 -5.09
C LEU A 47 -7.13 3.11 -3.89
N LEU A 48 -7.83 3.92 -3.08
CA LEU A 48 -8.63 3.43 -1.96
C LEU A 48 -9.75 2.48 -2.42
N ALA A 49 -10.41 2.79 -3.54
CA ALA A 49 -11.44 1.92 -4.11
C ALA A 49 -10.85 0.56 -4.52
N GLN A 50 -9.68 0.55 -5.17
CA GLN A 50 -8.97 -0.69 -5.54
C GLN A 50 -8.59 -1.53 -4.31
N THR A 51 -8.08 -0.89 -3.25
CA THR A 51 -7.76 -1.60 -1.99
C THR A 51 -8.99 -2.19 -1.34
N ARG A 52 -10.10 -1.44 -1.30
CA ARG A 52 -11.38 -1.95 -0.73
C ARG A 52 -11.92 -3.14 -1.50
N GLU A 53 -11.84 -3.11 -2.82
CA GLU A 53 -12.25 -4.22 -3.66
C GLU A 53 -11.45 -5.49 -3.34
N MET A 54 -10.13 -5.39 -3.26
CA MET A 54 -9.27 -6.53 -2.91
C MET A 54 -9.61 -7.09 -1.52
N VAL A 55 -9.77 -6.22 -0.50
CA VAL A 55 -10.16 -6.66 0.85
C VAL A 55 -11.53 -7.35 0.84
N TYR A 56 -12.49 -6.81 0.08
CA TYR A 56 -13.81 -7.41 -0.06
C TYR A 56 -13.73 -8.81 -0.68
N LEU A 57 -12.95 -8.96 -1.75
CA LEU A 57 -12.74 -10.25 -2.41
C LEU A 57 -12.02 -11.24 -1.48
N GLU A 58 -10.96 -10.82 -0.79
CA GLU A 58 -10.22 -11.67 0.16
C GLU A 58 -11.14 -12.17 1.28
N THR A 59 -11.95 -11.29 1.86
CA THR A 59 -12.83 -11.63 2.99
C THR A 59 -14.08 -12.42 2.59
N THR A 60 -14.60 -12.22 1.37
CA THR A 60 -15.85 -12.84 0.91
C THR A 60 -15.61 -14.15 0.16
N LEU A 61 -14.58 -14.19 -0.69
CA LEU A 61 -14.31 -15.35 -1.57
C LEU A 61 -13.29 -16.32 -0.98
N THR A 62 -12.53 -15.90 0.04
CA THR A 62 -11.61 -16.78 0.78
C THR A 62 -12.19 -17.02 2.18
N PRO A 63 -13.21 -17.87 2.35
CA PRO A 63 -13.55 -18.32 3.69
C PRO A 63 -12.29 -19.00 4.23
N GLY A 64 -11.69 -18.42 5.27
CA GLY A 64 -10.58 -19.05 5.96
C GLY A 64 -10.96 -20.49 6.28
N LEU A 65 -10.00 -21.42 6.15
CA LEU A 65 -10.21 -22.85 6.39
C LEU A 65 -11.06 -23.04 7.65
N GLN A 66 -12.34 -23.40 7.46
CA GLN A 66 -13.23 -23.71 8.56
C GLN A 66 -12.85 -25.09 9.06
N PHE A 67 -12.06 -25.13 10.13
CA PHE A 67 -11.85 -26.36 10.89
C PHE A 67 -13.09 -26.56 11.77
N SER A 68 -14.09 -27.24 11.20
CA SER A 68 -15.21 -27.83 11.94
C SER A 68 -14.80 -29.15 12.57
#